data_AF-A0A497TR90-F1
#
_entry.id   AF-A0A497TR90-F1
#
_cell.length_a   1.000
_cell.length_b   1.000
_cell.length_c   1.000
_cell.angle_alpha   90.00
_cell.angle_beta   90.00
_cell.angle_gamma   90.00
#
_symmetry.space_group_name_H-M   'P 1'
#
loop_
_entity.id
_entity.type
_entity.pdbx_description
1 polymer ?
#
loop_
_entity_poly.entity_id
_entity_poly.type
_entity_poly.pdbx_seq_one_letter_code
_entity_poly.pdbx_strand_id
1 'polypeptide(L)'
;MNRTDKIVLAVCLFLSITGLVIYLYPEQTFDKPKHRIIVLGFDAIDPGLLEKWMDEGKLPNLAHLREEGSYFHLNTTNPAESPVAWSSFATGMNPGKTNIFDFLRRNTSTYMPKLATLEFSEAEFFLNLFPVKPPQIKKNRMGNPFWNITAQHGIRTIVIQAPVTFPPDVVKGGKLLSGLGVPDIRGTMGTYTYYATDVNEKGDTEMGGKVVPIRIT
;
A
#
# COMPACT_ATOMS: atom_id res chain seq x y z
N MET A 1 41.29 -32.51 27.76
CA MET A 1 40.97 -31.83 26.50
C MET A 1 41.85 -30.60 26.37
N ASN A 2 42.80 -30.63 25.44
CA ASN A 2 43.76 -29.53 25.23
C ASN A 2 43.06 -28.32 24.56
N ARG A 3 43.77 -27.19 24.41
CA ARG A 3 43.21 -25.98 23.80
C ARG A 3 42.71 -26.22 22.37
N THR A 4 43.43 -27.04 21.60
CA THR A 4 43.12 -27.41 20.23
C THR A 4 41.82 -28.22 20.16
N ASP A 5 41.65 -29.22 21.02
CA ASP A 5 40.46 -30.06 21.10
C ASP A 5 39.20 -29.24 21.44
N LYS A 6 39.33 -28.26 22.35
CA LYS A 6 38.24 -27.31 22.69
C LYS A 6 37.84 -26.44 21.49
N ILE A 7 38.81 -26.00 20.70
CA ILE A 7 38.56 -25.21 19.48
C ILE A 7 37.86 -26.08 18.44
N VAL A 8 38.34 -27.31 18.19
CA VAL A 8 37.73 -28.24 17.24
C VAL A 8 36.29 -28.57 17.64
N LEU A 9 36.04 -28.88 18.91
CA LEU A 9 34.69 -29.17 19.41
C LEU A 9 33.76 -27.95 19.24
N ALA A 10 34.24 -26.74 19.54
CA ALA A 10 33.47 -25.51 19.37
C ALA A 10 33.11 -25.24 17.90
N VAL A 11 34.06 -25.47 16.98
CA VAL A 11 33.82 -25.33 15.54
C VAL A 11 32.81 -26.36 15.05
N CYS A 12 32.93 -27.63 15.45
CA CYS A 12 31.96 -28.68 15.09
C CYS A 12 30.56 -28.36 15.63
N LEU A 13 30.44 -27.86 16.86
CA LEU A 13 29.17 -27.47 17.46
C LEU A 13 28.56 -26.30 16.67
N PHE A 14 29.35 -25.28 16.36
CA PHE A 14 28.91 -24.11 15.58
C PHE A 14 28.43 -24.51 14.18
N LEU A 15 29.17 -25.36 13.47
CA LEU A 15 28.78 -25.84 12.15
C LEU A 15 27.51 -26.70 12.20
N SER A 16 27.37 -27.55 13.22
CA SER A 16 26.18 -28.40 13.41
C SER A 16 24.93 -27.57 13.73
N ILE A 17 25.06 -26.56 14.60
CA ILE A 17 23.98 -25.62 14.91
C ILE A 17 23.62 -24.80 13.67
N THR A 18 24.61 -24.29 12.93
CA THR A 18 24.38 -23.51 11.71
C THR A 18 23.70 -24.36 10.64
N GLY A 19 24.14 -25.61 10.44
CA GLY A 19 23.52 -26.56 9.52
C GLY A 19 22.09 -26.91 9.91
N LEU A 20 21.83 -27.11 11.20
CA LEU A 20 20.48 -27.34 11.74
C LEU A 20 19.59 -26.10 11.53
N VAL A 21 20.12 -24.89 11.76
CA VAL A 21 19.38 -23.64 11.51
C VAL A 21 19.05 -23.49 10.03
N ILE A 22 19.98 -23.75 9.11
CA ILE A 22 19.72 -23.69 7.65
C ILE A 22 18.69 -24.75 7.25
N TYR A 23 18.76 -25.96 7.80
CA TYR A 23 17.80 -27.03 7.52
C TYR A 23 16.40 -26.73 8.05
N LEU A 24 16.30 -26.14 9.25
CA LEU A 24 15.03 -25.75 9.86
C LEU A 24 14.45 -24.47 9.25
N TYR A 25 15.30 -23.59 8.71
CA TYR A 25 14.93 -22.32 8.10
C TYR A 25 15.55 -22.18 6.70
N PRO A 26 15.16 -23.04 5.74
CA PRO A 26 15.66 -22.92 4.37
C PRO A 26 15.25 -21.55 3.80
N GLU A 27 16.15 -20.92 3.04
CA GLU A 27 15.76 -19.75 2.25
C GLU A 27 14.62 -20.13 1.32
N GLN A 28 13.54 -19.35 1.35
CA GLN A 28 12.43 -19.57 0.45
C GLN A 28 12.87 -19.18 -0.96
N THR A 29 12.92 -20.14 -1.87
CA THR A 29 13.25 -19.90 -3.27
C THR A 29 12.07 -19.24 -3.96
N PHE A 30 12.36 -18.20 -4.74
CA PHE A 30 11.36 -17.49 -5.54
C PHE A 30 11.61 -17.78 -7.00
N ASP A 31 10.90 -18.76 -7.53
CA ASP A 31 11.04 -19.12 -8.93
C ASP A 31 10.42 -18.06 -9.83
N LYS A 32 11.10 -17.80 -10.96
CA LYS A 32 10.50 -17.00 -12.03
C LYS A 32 9.35 -17.82 -12.61
N PRO A 33 8.09 -17.35 -12.55
CA PRO A 33 6.97 -18.18 -12.94
C PRO A 33 7.00 -18.41 -14.45
N LYS A 34 6.64 -19.63 -14.88
CA LYS A 34 6.55 -20.03 -16.29
C LYS A 34 5.60 -19.10 -17.08
N HIS A 35 4.54 -18.65 -16.42
CA HIS A 35 3.57 -17.67 -16.92
C HIS A 35 3.56 -16.45 -16.00
N ARG A 36 3.47 -15.26 -16.58
CA ARG A 36 3.36 -14.01 -15.81
C ARG A 36 1.91 -13.55 -15.79
N ILE A 37 1.42 -13.19 -14.62
CA ILE A 37 0.11 -12.57 -14.44
C ILE A 37 0.34 -11.08 -14.22
N ILE A 38 -0.39 -10.25 -14.98
CA ILE A 38 -0.41 -8.80 -14.80
C ILE A 38 -1.84 -8.43 -14.44
N VAL A 39 -1.99 -7.71 -13.33
CA VAL A 39 -3.28 -7.12 -12.93
C VAL A 39 -3.14 -5.61 -13.09
N LEU A 40 -3.94 -5.05 -13.99
CA LEU A 40 -4.05 -3.60 -14.18
C LEU A 40 -5.36 -3.16 -13.55
N GLY A 41 -5.31 -2.11 -12.74
CA GLY A 41 -6.50 -1.53 -12.15
C GLY A 41 -6.56 -0.04 -12.45
N PHE A 42 -7.73 0.41 -12.87
CA PHE A 42 -8.03 1.78 -13.25
C PHE A 42 -9.06 2.32 -12.25
N ASP A 43 -8.69 3.34 -11.49
CA ASP A 43 -9.59 3.94 -10.51
C ASP A 43 -10.70 4.73 -11.22
N ALA A 44 -11.92 4.66 -10.66
CA ALA A 44 -13.11 5.36 -11.17
C ALA A 44 -13.44 5.14 -12.66
N ILE A 45 -13.10 3.98 -13.24
CA ILE A 45 -13.45 3.67 -14.63
C ILE A 45 -14.94 3.33 -14.78
N ASP A 46 -15.61 3.99 -15.71
CA ASP A 46 -17.00 3.71 -16.06
C ASP A 46 -17.05 2.68 -17.21
N PRO A 47 -17.75 1.54 -17.05
CA PRO A 47 -17.80 0.50 -18.06
C PRO A 47 -18.53 0.95 -19.34
N GLY A 48 -19.54 1.82 -19.24
CA GLY A 48 -20.28 2.31 -20.39
C GLY A 48 -19.45 3.24 -21.27
N LEU A 49 -18.63 4.12 -20.67
CA LEU A 49 -17.65 4.93 -21.40
C LEU A 49 -16.58 4.06 -22.05
N LEU A 50 -16.10 3.04 -21.34
CA LEU A 50 -15.10 2.11 -21.86
C LEU A 50 -15.62 1.38 -23.09
N GLU A 51 -16.83 0.81 -23.03
CA GLU A 51 -17.50 0.14 -24.15
C GLU A 51 -17.71 1.08 -25.33
N LYS A 52 -18.27 2.27 -25.08
CA LYS A 52 -18.45 3.29 -26.12
C LYS A 52 -17.15 3.60 -26.85
N TRP A 53 -16.05 3.80 -26.13
CA TRP A 53 -14.77 4.14 -26.75
C TRP A 53 -14.08 2.95 -27.43
N MET A 54 -14.33 1.72 -26.97
CA MET A 54 -13.92 0.51 -27.71
C MET A 54 -14.67 0.41 -29.04
N ASP A 55 -15.99 0.62 -29.02
CA ASP A 55 -16.85 0.51 -30.22
C ASP A 55 -16.60 1.64 -31.22
N GLU A 56 -16.22 2.83 -30.74
CA GLU A 56 -15.73 3.95 -31.57
C GLU A 56 -14.31 3.73 -32.15
N GLY A 57 -13.66 2.61 -31.82
CA GLY A 57 -12.29 2.29 -32.26
C GLY A 57 -11.19 3.09 -31.57
N LYS A 58 -11.49 3.83 -30.49
CA LYS A 58 -10.53 4.66 -29.75
C LYS A 58 -9.67 3.87 -28.78
N LEU A 59 -10.13 2.68 -28.35
CA LEU A 59 -9.43 1.79 -27.43
C LEU A 59 -9.17 0.41 -28.06
N PRO A 60 -8.40 0.33 -29.16
CA PRO A 60 -8.26 -0.90 -29.96
C PRO A 60 -7.64 -2.07 -29.18
N ASN A 61 -6.70 -1.80 -28.26
CA ASN A 61 -6.07 -2.84 -27.45
C ASN A 61 -7.04 -3.44 -26.43
N LEU A 62 -7.93 -2.63 -25.85
CA LEU A 62 -8.94 -3.13 -24.91
C LEU A 62 -10.06 -3.86 -25.65
N ALA A 63 -10.44 -3.39 -26.83
CA ALA A 63 -11.38 -4.09 -27.70
C ALA A 63 -10.85 -5.49 -28.08
N HIS A 64 -9.58 -5.58 -28.47
CA HIS A 64 -8.92 -6.85 -28.76
C HIS A 64 -8.87 -7.79 -27.55
N LEU A 65 -8.53 -7.27 -26.35
CA LEU A 65 -8.57 -8.06 -25.11
C LEU A 65 -9.99 -8.55 -24.76
N ARG A 66 -11.03 -7.75 -25.05
CA ARG A 66 -12.44 -8.13 -24.89
C ARG A 66 -12.82 -9.26 -25.84
N GLU A 67 -12.33 -9.24 -27.08
CA GLU A 67 -12.62 -10.23 -28.12
C GLU A 67 -11.90 -11.57 -27.91
N GLU A 68 -10.61 -11.55 -27.57
CA GLU A 68 -9.81 -12.77 -27.38
C GLU A 68 -9.97 -13.39 -25.98
N GLY A 69 -10.41 -12.58 -25.02
CA GLY A 69 -10.47 -12.94 -23.60
C GLY A 69 -11.89 -13.09 -23.08
N SER A 70 -12.11 -12.58 -21.87
CA SER A 70 -13.45 -12.51 -21.28
C SER A 70 -13.65 -11.15 -20.64
N TYR A 71 -14.86 -10.61 -20.80
CA TYR A 71 -15.22 -9.29 -20.33
C TYR A 71 -16.55 -9.38 -19.58
N PHE A 72 -16.57 -8.87 -18.34
CA PHE A 72 -17.74 -8.93 -17.48
C PHE A 72 -17.86 -7.65 -16.67
N HIS A 73 -19.10 -7.18 -16.49
CA HIS A 73 -19.39 -6.14 -15.51
C HIS A 73 -19.40 -6.76 -14.12
N LEU A 74 -18.61 -6.18 -13.21
CA LEU A 74 -18.58 -6.57 -11.80
C LEU A 74 -19.25 -5.49 -10.98
N ASN A 75 -20.02 -5.89 -9.98
CA ASN A 75 -20.54 -4.96 -8.98
C ASN A 75 -19.39 -4.39 -8.15
N THR A 76 -19.46 -3.09 -7.86
CA THR A 76 -18.57 -2.44 -6.89
C THR A 76 -18.98 -2.75 -5.46
N THR A 77 -18.16 -2.33 -4.50
CA THR A 77 -18.50 -2.40 -3.07
C THR A 77 -19.63 -1.44 -2.70
N ASN A 78 -20.29 -1.70 -1.58
CA ASN A 78 -21.15 -0.72 -0.94
C ASN A 78 -20.53 -0.30 0.41
N PRO A 79 -20.10 0.96 0.59
CA PRO A 79 -20.21 2.07 -0.38
C PRO A 79 -19.19 1.99 -1.53
N ALA A 80 -19.53 2.69 -2.63
CA ALA A 80 -18.76 2.72 -3.88
C ALA A 80 -17.62 3.76 -3.82
N GLU A 81 -16.82 3.69 -2.77
CA GLU A 81 -15.70 4.60 -2.50
C GLU A 81 -14.37 3.91 -2.84
N SER A 82 -13.41 4.65 -3.42
CA SER A 82 -12.09 4.09 -3.79
C SER A 82 -11.42 3.30 -2.65
N PRO A 83 -11.24 3.82 -1.42
CA PRO A 83 -10.53 3.07 -0.38
C PRO A 83 -11.27 1.81 0.04
N VAL A 84 -12.59 1.77 -0.12
CA VAL A 84 -13.44 0.62 0.18
C VAL A 84 -13.27 -0.45 -0.90
N ALA A 85 -13.45 -0.07 -2.16
CA ALA A 85 -13.32 -0.97 -3.30
C ALA A 85 -11.91 -1.58 -3.39
N TRP A 86 -10.87 -0.76 -3.24
CA TRP A 86 -9.48 -1.22 -3.30
C TRP A 86 -9.08 -2.10 -2.12
N SER A 87 -9.62 -1.85 -0.93
CA SER A 87 -9.42 -2.73 0.23
C SER A 87 -10.06 -4.10 0.01
N SER A 88 -11.26 -4.12 -0.58
CA SER A 88 -11.96 -5.35 -0.94
C SER A 88 -11.27 -6.11 -2.06
N PHE A 89 -10.84 -5.42 -3.13
CA PHE A 89 -10.03 -5.99 -4.20
C PHE A 89 -8.75 -6.65 -3.67
N ALA A 90 -8.02 -5.95 -2.80
CA ALA A 90 -6.77 -6.45 -2.26
C ALA A 90 -6.95 -7.75 -1.48
N THR A 91 -8.07 -7.93 -0.76
CA THR A 91 -8.25 -8.99 0.23
C THR A 91 -9.27 -10.06 -0.15
N GLY A 92 -10.09 -9.81 -1.18
CA GLY A 92 -11.27 -10.62 -1.48
C GLY A 92 -12.38 -10.54 -0.42
N MET A 93 -12.32 -9.57 0.50
CA MET A 93 -13.26 -9.42 1.62
C MET A 93 -14.22 -8.25 1.40
N ASN A 94 -15.42 -8.31 1.95
CA ASN A 94 -16.37 -7.18 1.94
C ASN A 94 -15.97 -6.08 2.95
N PRO A 95 -16.57 -4.87 2.87
CA PRO A 95 -16.22 -3.73 3.74
C PRO A 95 -16.33 -4.02 5.25
N GLY A 96 -17.32 -4.82 5.68
CA GLY A 96 -17.48 -5.24 7.07
C GLY A 96 -16.30 -6.07 7.60
N LYS A 97 -15.57 -6.73 6.71
CA LYS A 97 -14.38 -7.53 7.03
C LYS A 97 -13.07 -6.76 6.85
N THR A 98 -13.00 -5.83 5.89
CA THR A 98 -11.82 -4.98 5.66
C THR A 98 -11.75 -3.81 6.64
N ASN A 99 -12.87 -3.46 7.28
CA ASN A 99 -13.03 -2.35 8.22
C ASN A 99 -12.79 -0.96 7.59
N ILE A 100 -12.90 -0.85 6.27
CA ILE A 100 -12.78 0.41 5.53
C ILE A 100 -14.13 0.71 4.89
N PHE A 101 -14.71 1.85 5.23
CA PHE A 101 -16.06 2.24 4.79
C PHE A 101 -16.10 3.58 4.05
N ASP A 102 -15.02 4.36 4.08
CA ASP A 102 -14.90 5.70 3.48
C ASP A 102 -13.41 6.10 3.57
N PHE A 103 -13.01 7.24 3.02
CA PHE A 103 -11.81 7.97 3.43
C PHE A 103 -11.93 8.53 4.85
N LEU A 104 -13.15 8.95 5.19
CA LEU A 104 -13.66 9.46 6.46
C LEU A 104 -13.90 8.37 7.54
N ARG A 105 -13.45 8.53 8.79
CA ARG A 105 -14.15 7.88 9.91
C ARG A 105 -14.30 8.83 11.08
N ARG A 106 -15.33 8.60 11.88
CA ARG A 106 -15.61 9.42 13.06
C ARG A 106 -14.82 8.94 14.26
N ASN A 107 -14.18 9.85 14.99
CA ASN A 107 -13.75 9.57 16.36
C ASN A 107 -14.99 9.43 17.26
N THR A 108 -15.21 8.28 17.88
CA THR A 108 -16.40 8.04 18.72
C THR A 108 -16.43 8.88 19.99
N SER A 109 -15.27 9.31 20.51
CA SER A 109 -15.21 10.12 21.73
C SER A 109 -15.38 11.61 21.45
N THR A 110 -14.80 12.12 20.35
CA THR A 110 -14.78 13.56 20.06
C THR A 110 -15.65 13.97 18.88
N TYR A 111 -16.23 13.01 18.16
CA TYR A 111 -17.04 13.20 16.95
C TYR A 111 -16.29 13.84 15.77
N MET A 112 -15.01 14.18 15.92
CA MET A 112 -14.19 14.76 14.86
C MET A 112 -13.85 13.74 13.76
N PRO A 113 -13.71 14.17 12.49
CA PRO A 113 -13.24 13.32 11.42
C PRO A 113 -11.79 12.89 11.66
N LYS A 114 -11.51 11.65 11.29
CA LYS A 114 -10.18 11.03 11.26
C LYS A 114 -10.05 10.25 9.97
N LEU A 115 -8.82 10.04 9.51
CA LEU A 115 -8.59 9.17 8.36
C LEU A 115 -9.05 7.74 8.68
N ALA A 116 -9.77 7.15 7.73
CA ALA A 116 -10.26 5.78 7.83
C ALA A 116 -9.16 4.76 7.53
N THR A 117 -8.24 5.09 6.63
CA THR A 117 -7.20 4.17 6.13
C THR A 117 -5.98 4.08 7.04
N LEU A 118 -5.70 5.15 7.79
CA LEU A 118 -4.47 5.34 8.55
C LEU A 118 -4.73 5.92 9.95
N GLU A 119 -3.86 5.55 10.87
CA GLU A 119 -3.71 6.16 12.19
C GLU A 119 -2.25 6.60 12.36
N PHE A 120 -2.04 7.84 12.80
CA PHE A 120 -0.74 8.38 13.18
C PHE A 120 -0.67 8.48 14.71
N SER A 121 0.41 8.01 15.30
CA SER A 121 0.74 8.27 16.70
C SER A 121 2.04 9.07 16.79
N GLU A 122 2.04 10.10 17.61
CA GLU A 122 3.23 10.90 17.89
C GLU A 122 4.28 10.10 18.65
N ALA A 123 5.49 10.65 18.70
CA ALA A 123 6.55 10.12 19.53
C ALA A 123 6.25 10.40 21.01
N GLU A 124 6.54 9.43 21.87
CA GLU A 124 6.37 9.59 23.32
C GLU A 124 7.74 9.84 23.97
N PHE A 125 7.82 10.83 24.85
CA PHE A 125 9.04 11.22 25.55
C PHE A 125 8.85 11.19 27.06
N PHE A 126 9.78 10.58 27.79
CA PHE A 126 9.85 10.68 29.23
C PHE A 126 10.40 12.05 29.61
N LEU A 127 9.64 12.80 30.42
CA LEU A 127 9.94 14.18 30.81
C LEU A 127 10.20 15.13 29.63
N ASN A 128 9.64 14.86 28.45
CA ASN A 128 9.93 15.59 27.20
C ASN A 128 11.42 15.60 26.78
N LEU A 129 12.25 14.73 27.36
CA LEU A 129 13.70 14.72 27.15
C LEU A 129 14.18 13.41 26.52
N PHE A 130 13.64 12.27 26.96
CA PHE A 130 14.12 10.96 26.54
C PHE A 130 13.08 10.27 25.66
N PRO A 131 13.38 9.97 24.39
CA PRO A 131 12.43 9.28 23.52
C PRO A 131 12.18 7.86 24.04
N VAL A 132 10.93 7.57 24.38
CA VAL A 132 10.47 6.25 24.85
C VAL A 132 9.86 5.46 23.71
N LYS A 133 9.16 6.15 22.81
CA LYS A 133 8.48 5.51 21.68
C LYS A 133 8.60 6.38 20.44
N PRO A 134 9.04 5.82 19.29
CA PRO A 134 9.04 6.56 18.04
C PRO A 134 7.61 6.80 17.55
N PRO A 135 7.40 7.78 16.63
CA PRO A 135 6.10 7.94 16.00
C PRO A 135 5.77 6.69 15.18
N GLN A 136 4.50 6.34 15.10
CA GLN A 136 4.05 5.15 14.38
C GLN A 136 2.93 5.49 13.41
N ILE A 137 2.90 4.72 12.32
CA ILE A 137 1.84 4.78 11.33
C ILE A 137 1.23 3.39 11.28
N LYS A 138 -0.08 3.33 11.55
CA LYS A 138 -0.83 2.09 11.55
C LYS A 138 -1.84 2.11 10.41
N LYS A 139 -1.84 1.04 9.64
CA LYS A 139 -2.85 0.75 8.62
C LYS A 139 -4.11 0.21 9.29
N ASN A 140 -5.27 0.75 8.91
CA ASN A 140 -6.56 0.31 9.46
C ASN A 140 -7.22 -0.81 8.66
N ARG A 141 -6.81 -1.01 7.39
CA ARG A 141 -7.34 -2.08 6.54
C ARG A 141 -7.01 -3.44 7.16
N MET A 142 -8.05 -4.21 7.43
CA MET A 142 -7.98 -5.60 7.85
C MET A 142 -7.90 -6.55 6.65
N GLY A 143 -7.51 -7.80 6.91
CA GLY A 143 -7.39 -8.85 5.90
C GLY A 143 -6.00 -8.97 5.27
N ASN A 144 -5.61 -10.21 4.95
CA ASN A 144 -4.35 -10.49 4.28
C ASN A 144 -4.53 -10.26 2.77
N PRO A 145 -3.82 -9.30 2.16
CA PRO A 145 -3.99 -9.04 0.74
C PRO A 145 -3.39 -10.17 -0.12
N PHE A 146 -3.92 -10.36 -1.32
CA PHE A 146 -3.54 -11.49 -2.18
C PHE A 146 -2.05 -11.47 -2.55
N TRP A 147 -1.41 -10.30 -2.66
CA TRP A 147 0.03 -10.20 -2.93
C TRP A 147 0.91 -10.74 -1.78
N ASN A 148 0.43 -10.69 -0.54
CA ASN A 148 1.11 -11.35 0.57
C ASN A 148 0.91 -12.87 0.50
N ILE A 149 -0.30 -13.31 0.12
CA ILE A 149 -0.60 -14.74 -0.05
C ILE A 149 0.27 -15.34 -1.16
N THR A 150 0.40 -14.68 -2.32
CA THR A 150 1.26 -15.15 -3.41
C THR A 150 2.72 -15.21 -2.98
N ALA A 151 3.22 -14.18 -2.28
CA ALA A 151 4.58 -14.16 -1.74
C ALA A 151 4.84 -15.29 -0.73
N GLN A 152 3.88 -15.59 0.15
CA GLN A 152 3.96 -16.71 1.09
C GLN A 152 4.08 -18.07 0.38
N HIS A 153 3.52 -18.20 -0.82
CA HIS A 153 3.61 -19.40 -1.66
C HIS A 153 4.81 -19.38 -2.63
N GLY A 154 5.81 -18.51 -2.41
CA GLY A 154 7.03 -18.47 -3.22
C GLY A 154 6.86 -17.80 -4.59
N ILE A 155 5.72 -17.16 -4.86
CA ILE A 155 5.48 -16.46 -6.12
C ILE A 155 6.07 -15.05 -6.02
N ARG A 156 7.09 -14.76 -6.83
CA ARG A 156 7.66 -13.42 -6.93
C ARG A 156 6.59 -12.41 -7.34
N THR A 157 6.29 -11.47 -6.45
CA THR A 157 5.18 -10.52 -6.61
C THR A 157 5.69 -9.09 -6.57
N ILE A 158 5.24 -8.24 -7.50
CA ILE A 158 5.56 -6.81 -7.54
C ILE A 158 4.24 -6.04 -7.57
N VAL A 159 4.08 -5.12 -6.63
CA VAL A 159 2.91 -4.23 -6.53
C VAL A 159 3.38 -2.80 -6.72
N ILE A 160 2.75 -2.09 -7.66
CA ILE A 160 3.11 -0.71 -8.01
C ILE A 160 1.86 0.14 -7.87
N GLN A 161 1.90 1.09 -6.93
CA GLN A 161 0.88 2.12 -6.73
C GLN A 161 -0.55 1.59 -6.53
N ALA A 162 -0.72 0.36 -6.03
CA ALA A 162 -2.02 -0.10 -5.58
C ALA A 162 -2.52 0.82 -4.43
N PRO A 163 -3.79 1.28 -4.47
CA PRO A 163 -4.35 2.11 -3.39
C PRO A 163 -4.39 1.43 -2.03
N VAL A 164 -4.36 2.24 -0.96
CA VAL A 164 -4.54 1.78 0.44
C VAL A 164 -3.50 0.75 0.88
N THR A 165 -2.27 0.92 0.42
CA THR A 165 -1.15 0.04 0.79
C THR A 165 -0.14 0.71 1.69
N PHE A 166 -0.36 1.95 2.15
CA PHE A 166 0.55 2.62 3.08
C PHE A 166 0.19 2.28 4.54
N PRO A 167 1.18 2.15 5.45
CA PRO A 167 2.57 1.80 5.16
C PRO A 167 2.66 0.48 4.35
N PRO A 168 3.67 0.37 3.45
CA PRO A 168 3.80 -0.74 2.53
C PRO A 168 3.82 -2.09 3.23
N ASP A 169 3.05 -3.05 2.72
CA ASP A 169 3.17 -4.46 3.14
C ASP A 169 4.56 -5.00 2.79
N VAL A 170 5.11 -5.84 3.68
CA VAL A 170 6.34 -6.59 3.39
C VAL A 170 6.01 -7.77 2.48
N VAL A 171 6.30 -7.64 1.19
CA VAL A 171 6.09 -8.69 0.19
C VAL A 171 7.36 -9.53 0.08
N LYS A 172 7.38 -10.73 0.71
CA LYS A 172 8.55 -11.62 0.71
C LYS A 172 8.95 -11.99 -0.72
N GLY A 173 10.24 -11.86 -1.05
CA GLY A 173 10.77 -12.09 -2.40
C GLY A 173 10.23 -11.13 -3.48
N GLY A 174 9.54 -10.06 -3.07
CA GLY A 174 8.82 -9.14 -3.93
C GLY A 174 9.15 -7.68 -3.64
N LYS A 175 8.37 -6.78 -4.25
CA LYS A 175 8.47 -5.33 -4.02
C LYS A 175 7.09 -4.71 -3.97
N LEU A 176 6.89 -3.72 -3.11
CA LEU A 176 5.68 -2.93 -3.07
C LEU A 176 6.03 -1.43 -3.04
N LEU A 177 5.54 -0.69 -4.03
CA LEU A 177 5.49 0.77 -4.01
C LEU A 177 4.06 1.19 -3.70
N SER A 178 3.85 1.95 -2.62
CA SER A 178 2.50 2.32 -2.20
C SER A 178 1.82 3.32 -3.13
N GLY A 179 0.49 3.22 -3.25
CA GLY A 179 -0.34 4.11 -4.05
C GLY A 179 -1.10 5.16 -3.23
N LEU A 180 -2.34 5.43 -3.63
CA LEU A 180 -3.27 6.35 -2.96
C LEU A 180 -3.25 6.18 -1.43
N GLY A 181 -3.14 7.30 -0.71
CA GLY A 181 -3.10 7.34 0.76
C GLY A 181 -1.71 7.41 1.37
N VAL A 182 -0.64 7.49 0.57
CA VAL A 182 0.70 7.85 1.06
C VAL A 182 0.70 9.33 1.48
N PRO A 183 1.02 9.65 2.75
CA PRO A 183 1.12 11.04 3.19
C PRO A 183 2.34 11.75 2.60
N ASP A 184 2.27 13.07 2.51
CA ASP A 184 3.44 13.91 2.20
C ASP A 184 4.44 13.95 3.38
N ILE A 185 5.58 14.61 3.18
CA ILE A 185 6.62 14.74 4.22
C ILE A 185 6.15 15.46 5.49
N ARG A 186 5.02 16.18 5.41
CA ARG A 186 4.39 16.86 6.56
C ARG A 186 3.30 16.00 7.20
N GLY A 187 3.06 14.78 6.72
CA GLY A 187 2.01 13.90 7.21
C GLY A 187 0.61 14.21 6.65
N THR A 188 0.48 15.11 5.66
CA THR A 188 -0.82 15.47 5.09
C THR A 188 -1.21 14.57 3.91
N MET A 189 -2.50 14.51 3.59
CA MET A 189 -3.03 13.75 2.45
C MET A 189 -2.96 14.56 1.14
N GLY A 190 -1.77 15.05 0.79
CA GLY A 190 -1.54 15.73 -0.51
C GLY A 190 -1.93 17.20 -0.53
N THR A 191 -1.44 17.99 0.43
CA THR A 191 -1.62 19.46 0.41
C THR A 191 -0.86 20.08 -0.76
N TYR A 192 -1.59 20.52 -1.79
CA TYR A 192 -1.02 21.19 -2.96
C TYR A 192 -0.51 22.59 -2.62
N THR A 193 0.40 23.13 -3.44
CA THR A 193 0.85 24.53 -3.33
C THR A 193 0.75 25.21 -4.68
N TYR A 194 0.06 26.35 -4.73
CA TYR A 194 -0.13 27.17 -5.89
C TYR A 194 0.76 28.41 -5.81
N TYR A 195 1.71 28.51 -6.74
CA TYR A 195 2.61 29.65 -6.89
C TYR A 195 2.13 30.49 -8.07
N ALA A 196 1.78 31.75 -7.84
CA ALA A 196 1.26 32.60 -8.89
C ALA A 196 1.59 34.08 -8.67
N THR A 197 1.59 34.86 -9.75
CA THR A 197 1.87 36.31 -9.73
C THR A 197 0.63 37.17 -9.57
N ASP A 198 -0.56 36.58 -9.77
CA ASP A 198 -1.88 37.22 -9.74
C ASP A 198 -2.62 37.02 -8.40
N VAL A 199 -1.98 36.36 -7.44
CA VAL A 199 -2.48 36.22 -6.07
C VAL A 199 -1.81 37.26 -5.17
N ASN A 200 -2.60 37.93 -4.34
CA ASN A 200 -2.10 39.02 -3.49
C ASN A 200 -1.74 38.57 -2.08
N GLU A 201 -2.31 37.45 -1.61
CA GLU A 201 -2.14 36.99 -0.23
C GLU A 201 -1.62 35.57 -0.16
N LYS A 202 -0.66 35.37 0.75
CA LYS A 202 -0.20 34.04 1.14
C LYS A 202 -1.19 33.48 2.16
N GLY A 203 -1.66 32.26 1.95
CA GLY A 203 -2.61 31.65 2.88
C GLY A 203 -2.93 30.20 2.55
N ASP A 204 -3.76 29.61 3.39
CA ASP A 204 -4.38 28.32 3.14
C ASP A 204 -5.66 28.54 2.30
N THR A 205 -5.93 27.65 1.36
CA THR A 205 -7.15 27.62 0.56
C THR A 205 -8.26 26.89 1.30
N GLU A 206 -9.50 27.11 0.87
CA GLU A 206 -10.67 26.36 1.36
C GLU A 206 -10.48 24.84 1.19
N MET A 207 -9.86 24.41 0.09
CA MET A 207 -9.63 23.00 -0.24
C MET A 207 -8.31 22.44 0.34
N GLY A 208 -7.73 23.11 1.34
CA GLY A 208 -6.57 22.60 2.09
C GLY A 208 -5.22 22.72 1.38
N GLY A 209 -5.14 23.34 0.20
CA GLY A 209 -3.89 23.74 -0.45
C GLY A 209 -3.32 25.06 0.08
N LYS A 210 -2.10 25.41 -0.32
CA LYS A 210 -1.42 26.66 0.05
C LYS A 210 -1.22 27.57 -1.15
N VAL A 211 -1.45 28.86 -0.98
CA VAL A 211 -1.16 29.88 -2.00
C VAL A 211 0.09 30.65 -1.61
N VAL A 212 1.01 30.82 -2.57
CA VAL A 212 2.24 31.60 -2.40
C VAL A 212 2.36 32.62 -3.53
N PRO A 213 2.22 33.92 -3.25
CA PRO A 213 2.48 34.95 -4.26
C PRO A 213 3.95 34.95 -4.65
N ILE A 214 4.23 34.96 -5.94
CA ILE A 214 5.59 35.09 -6.49
C ILE A 214 5.70 36.37 -7.32
N ARG A 215 6.89 36.97 -7.36
CA ARG A 215 7.22 38.07 -8.26
C ARG A 215 8.27 37.58 -9.23
N ILE A 216 8.05 37.76 -10.52
CA ILE A 216 9.05 37.48 -11.55
C ILE A 216 9.90 38.75 -11.67
N THR A 217 11.17 38.65 -11.28
CA THR A 217 12.18 39.71 -11.41
C THR A 217 12.95 39.56 -12.70
#